data_AF-A0A8J4UY46-F1
#
_entry.id   AF-A0A8J4UY46-F1
#
_cell.length_a   1.000
_cell.length_b   1.000
_cell.length_c   1.000
_cell.angle_alpha   90.00
_cell.angle_beta   90.00
_cell.angle_gamma   90.00
#
_symmetry.space_group_name_H-M   'P 1'
#
loop_
_entity.id
_entity.type
_entity.pdbx_description
1 polymer ?
#
loop_
_entity_poly.entity_id
_entity_poly.type
_entity_poly.pdbx_seq_one_letter_code
_entity_poly.pdbx_strand_id
1 'polypeptide(L)'
;ILIAQFIKACPVNPQQRGFIISSGCSKNVKLLQLLTQCAKREHQPLGAVFVDLTKAFNAVSHFCIIMALKQKGTDDHFVALIKILYDNLTTQID
;
A
#
# COMPACT_ATOMS: atom_id res chain seq x y z
N ILE A 1 6.58 -14.07 -13.16
CA ILE A 1 5.25 -14.70 -13.39
C ILE A 1 4.38 -14.58 -12.13
N LEU A 2 4.85 -15.03 -10.96
CA LEU A 2 4.09 -15.00 -9.69
C LEU A 2 3.63 -13.58 -9.24
N ILE A 3 4.51 -12.58 -9.25
CA ILE A 3 4.18 -11.19 -8.85
C ILE A 3 3.08 -10.60 -9.75
N ALA A 4 3.13 -10.87 -11.06
CA ALA A 4 2.12 -10.38 -12.00
C ALA A 4 0.75 -11.03 -11.74
N GLN A 5 0.73 -12.32 -11.38
CA GLN A 5 -0.50 -13.02 -10.98
C GLN A 5 -1.04 -12.48 -9.66
N PHE A 6 -0.17 -12.18 -8.69
CA PHE A 6 -0.57 -11.58 -7.42
C PHE A 6 -1.16 -10.18 -7.59
N ILE A 7 -0.55 -9.32 -8.41
CA ILE A 7 -1.10 -7.99 -8.72
C ILE A 7 -2.48 -8.09 -9.36
N LYS A 8 -2.70 -9.10 -10.21
CA LYS A 8 -4.01 -9.36 -10.82
C LYS A 8 -5.06 -9.84 -9.80
N ALA A 9 -4.66 -10.71 -8.88
CA ALA A 9 -5.54 -11.26 -7.84
C ALA A 9 -5.82 -10.27 -6.71
N CYS A 10 -4.90 -9.34 -6.43
CA CYS A 10 -5.01 -8.36 -5.36
C CYS A 10 -4.79 -6.94 -5.94
N PRO A 11 -5.79 -6.36 -6.63
CA PRO A 11 -5.66 -5.06 -7.23
C PRO A 11 -5.49 -3.99 -6.14
N VAL A 12 -4.36 -3.29 -6.22
CA VAL A 12 -4.05 -2.12 -5.40
C VAL A 12 -4.89 -0.92 -5.84
N ASN A 13 -5.10 0.04 -4.94
CA ASN A 13 -5.78 1.28 -5.29
C ASN A 13 -5.03 1.98 -6.45
N PRO A 14 -5.72 2.45 -7.53
CA PRO A 14 -5.10 3.19 -8.64
C PRO A 14 -4.29 4.43 -8.23
N GLN A 15 -4.58 5.00 -7.06
CA GLN A 15 -3.91 6.16 -6.47
C GLN A 15 -2.67 5.78 -5.64
N GLN A 16 -2.45 4.49 -5.35
CA GLN A 16 -1.23 4.03 -4.70
C GLN A 16 -0.03 4.37 -5.60
N ARG A 17 1.04 4.85 -4.97
CA ARG A 17 2.31 5.18 -5.65
C ARG A 17 3.52 4.52 -5.02
N GLY A 18 3.43 4.17 -3.73
CA GLY A 18 4.45 3.39 -3.04
C GLY A 18 4.39 1.91 -3.41
N PHE A 19 5.56 1.28 -3.50
CA PHE A 19 5.74 -0.17 -3.71
C PHE A 19 5.02 -0.73 -4.96
N ILE A 20 4.81 0.10 -5.99
CA ILE A 20 4.26 -0.32 -7.28
C ILE A 20 5.16 0.13 -8.42
N ILE A 21 5.10 -0.56 -9.56
CA ILE A 21 5.83 -0.19 -10.78
C ILE A 21 5.10 0.99 -11.44
N SER A 22 5.39 2.20 -10.98
CA SER A 22 4.80 3.43 -11.53
C SER A 22 5.72 4.63 -11.34
N SER A 23 5.38 5.75 -11.99
CA SER A 23 5.94 7.07 -11.63
C SER A 23 5.58 7.34 -10.16
N GLY A 24 6.55 7.24 -9.24
CA GLY A 24 6.34 7.20 -7.79
C GLY A 24 5.61 8.41 -7.18
N CYS A 25 6.17 9.02 -6.14
CA CYS A 25 5.43 10.04 -5.38
C CYS A 25 5.28 11.40 -6.10
N SER A 26 5.98 11.62 -7.21
CA SER A 26 5.97 12.91 -7.94
C SER A 26 4.58 13.34 -8.39
N LYS A 27 3.73 12.38 -8.82
CA LYS A 27 2.34 12.66 -9.19
C LYS A 27 1.53 13.21 -8.01
N ASN A 28 1.67 12.62 -6.83
CA ASN A 28 0.92 13.03 -5.64
C ASN A 28 1.40 14.41 -5.15
N VAL A 29 2.72 14.65 -5.18
CA VAL A 29 3.30 15.96 -4.84
C VAL A 29 2.80 17.03 -5.81
N LYS A 30 2.85 16.76 -7.12
CA LYS A 30 2.38 17.71 -8.13
C LYS A 30 0.89 18.02 -8.00
N LEU A 31 0.07 17.00 -7.72
CA LEU A 31 -1.36 17.17 -7.49
C LEU A 31 -1.62 18.09 -6.29
N LEU A 32 -0.97 17.84 -5.15
CA LEU A 32 -1.11 18.68 -3.96
C LEU A 32 -0.68 20.14 -4.24
N GLN A 33 0.42 20.33 -4.98
CA GLN A 33 0.87 21.66 -5.39
C GLN A 33 -0.18 22.38 -6.24
N LEU A 34 -0.76 21.70 -7.23
CA LEU A 34 -1.78 22.28 -8.11
C LEU A 34 -3.04 22.63 -7.34
N LEU A 35 -3.53 21.74 -6.46
CA LEU A 35 -4.68 22.01 -5.60
C LEU A 35 -4.43 23.24 -4.71
N THR A 36 -3.24 23.35 -4.14
CA THR A 36 -2.83 24.49 -3.31
C THR A 36 -2.81 25.80 -4.13
N GLN A 37 -2.29 25.76 -5.36
CA GLN A 37 -2.26 26.92 -6.25
C GLN A 37 -3.67 27.36 -6.66
N CYS A 38 -4.55 26.41 -7.00
CA CYS A 38 -5.94 26.71 -7.32
C CYS A 38 -6.68 27.32 -6.13
N ALA A 39 -6.58 26.73 -4.94
CA ALA A 39 -7.22 27.26 -3.74
C ALA A 39 -6.78 28.71 -3.43
N LYS A 40 -5.48 29.01 -3.58
CA LYS A 40 -4.95 30.37 -3.46
C LYS A 40 -5.53 31.33 -4.50
N ARG A 41 -5.63 30.92 -5.76
CA ARG A 41 -6.15 31.75 -6.85
C ARG A 41 -7.63 32.06 -6.68
N GLU A 42 -8.42 31.07 -6.26
CA GLU A 42 -9.87 31.21 -6.09
C GLU A 42 -10.28 31.76 -4.70
N HIS A 43 -9.30 32.09 -3.85
CA HIS A 43 -9.52 32.51 -2.45
C HIS A 43 -10.39 31.52 -1.64
N GLN A 44 -10.23 30.23 -1.90
CA GLN A 44 -10.97 29.16 -1.22
C GLN A 44 -10.10 28.47 -0.17
N PRO A 45 -10.68 28.03 0.97
CA PRO A 45 -9.96 27.24 1.94
C PRO A 45 -9.64 25.84 1.39
N LEU A 46 -8.45 25.32 1.72
CA LEU A 46 -8.02 23.96 1.40
C LEU A 46 -7.46 23.30 2.66
N GLY A 47 -8.02 22.15 3.03
CA GLY A 47 -7.49 21.29 4.09
C GLY A 47 -6.74 20.09 3.53
N ALA A 48 -5.64 19.71 4.17
CA ALA A 48 -4.92 18.47 3.90
C ALA A 48 -4.68 17.72 5.22
N VAL A 49 -4.98 16.42 5.23
CA VAL A 49 -4.75 15.53 6.38
C VAL A 49 -3.64 14.56 6.03
N PHE A 50 -2.57 14.58 6.82
CA PHE A 50 -1.45 13.66 6.70
C PHE A 50 -1.56 12.61 7.80
N VAL A 51 -1.75 11.34 7.41
CA VAL A 51 -1.87 10.21 8.32
C VAL A 51 -0.63 9.35 8.18
N ASP A 52 0.05 9.07 9.29
CA ASP A 52 1.20 8.18 9.36
C ASP A 52 0.92 7.02 10.33
N LEU A 53 1.38 5.82 9.98
CA LEU A 53 1.17 4.62 10.77
C LEU A 53 2.45 4.25 11.53
N THR A 54 2.38 4.29 12.86
CA THR A 54 3.50 3.90 13.72
C THR A 54 3.91 2.44 13.47
N LYS A 55 5.19 2.23 13.15
CA LYS A 55 5.78 0.89 12.90
C LYS A 55 4.94 0.05 11.92
N ALA A 56 4.54 0.63 10.79
CA ALA A 56 3.61 0.02 9.82
C ALA A 56 3.92 -1.44 9.42
N PHE A 57 5.19 -1.87 9.44
CA PHE A 57 5.57 -3.26 9.13
C PHE A 57 5.54 -4.20 10.34
N ASN A 58 5.68 -3.68 11.57
CA ASN A 58 5.72 -4.49 12.79
C ASN A 58 4.37 -4.49 13.54
N ALA A 59 3.56 -3.44 13.37
CA ALA A 59 2.31 -3.26 14.11
C ALA A 59 1.13 -4.00 13.47
N VAL A 60 1.25 -4.42 12.21
CA VAL A 60 0.17 -5.13 11.50
C VAL A 60 0.18 -6.59 11.91
N SER A 61 -0.94 -7.06 12.49
CA SER A 61 -1.07 -8.48 12.86
C SER A 61 -1.09 -9.38 11.61
N HIS A 62 -0.49 -10.57 11.71
CA HIS A 62 -0.53 -11.56 10.63
C HIS A 62 -1.97 -11.92 10.25
N PHE A 63 -2.89 -11.96 11.22
CA PHE A 63 -4.31 -12.18 10.98
C PHE A 63 -4.91 -11.14 10.03
N CYS A 64 -4.61 -9.84 10.24
CA CYS A 64 -5.09 -8.77 9.38
C CYS A 64 -4.59 -8.93 7.94
N ILE A 65 -3.33 -9.34 7.75
CA ILE A 65 -2.74 -9.58 6.41
C ILE A 65 -3.49 -10.71 5.70
N ILE A 66 -3.69 -11.84 6.38
CA ILE A 66 -4.41 -13.00 5.82
C ILE A 66 -5.86 -12.65 5.48
N MET A 67 -6.54 -11.90 6.35
CA MET A 67 -7.91 -11.45 6.08
C MET A 67 -7.99 -10.52 4.87
N ALA A 68 -7.07 -9.56 4.74
CA ALA A 68 -7.04 -8.65 3.60
C ALA A 68 -6.83 -9.42 2.28
N LEU A 69 -5.95 -10.42 2.26
CA LEU A 69 -5.70 -11.25 1.08
C LEU A 69 -6.94 -12.05 0.66
N LYS A 70 -7.62 -12.67 1.63
CA LYS A 70 -8.86 -13.42 1.39
C LYS A 70 -9.99 -12.53 0.89
N GLN A 71 -10.18 -11.35 1.49
CA GLN A 71 -11.17 -10.37 1.04
C GLN A 71 -10.92 -9.89 -0.39
N LYS A 72 -9.66 -9.88 -0.83
CA LYS A 72 -9.28 -9.51 -2.20
C LYS A 72 -9.47 -10.65 -3.21
N GLY A 73 -9.87 -11.84 -2.76
CA GLY A 73 -10.04 -13.01 -3.64
C GLY A 73 -8.72 -13.65 -4.05
N THR A 74 -7.68 -13.51 -3.21
CA THR A 74 -6.40 -14.19 -3.44
C THR A 74 -6.58 -15.70 -3.22
N ASP A 75 -6.00 -16.51 -4.11
CA ASP A 75 -6.06 -17.98 -4.06
C ASP A 75 -5.55 -18.55 -2.73
N ASP A 76 -6.22 -19.58 -2.22
CA ASP A 76 -5.93 -20.16 -0.90
C ASP A 76 -4.52 -20.77 -0.81
N HIS A 77 -3.96 -21.31 -1.90
CA HIS A 77 -2.57 -21.80 -1.90
C HIS A 77 -1.58 -20.66 -1.72
N PHE A 78 -1.87 -19.49 -2.32
CA PHE A 78 -1.04 -18.30 -2.18
C PHE A 78 -1.14 -17.70 -0.78
N VAL A 79 -2.35 -17.68 -0.19
CA VAL A 79 -2.56 -17.26 1.21
C VAL A 79 -1.82 -18.20 2.16
N ALA A 80 -1.86 -19.51 1.93
CA ALA A 80 -1.13 -20.49 2.73
C ALA A 80 0.40 -20.28 2.63
N LEU A 81 0.92 -20.02 1.43
CA LEU A 81 2.34 -19.70 1.23
C LEU A 81 2.76 -18.46 2.03
N ILE A 82 1.97 -17.38 1.97
CA ILE A 82 2.25 -16.16 2.73
C ILE A 82 2.24 -16.44 4.23
N LYS A 83 1.28 -17.24 4.72
CA LYS A 83 1.23 -17.63 6.13
C LYS A 83 2.51 -18.35 6.58
N ILE A 84 2.99 -19.30 5.78
CA ILE A 84 4.24 -20.02 6.06
C ILE A 84 5.44 -19.08 6.15
N LEU A 85 5.51 -18.06 5.28
CA LEU A 85 6.57 -17.06 5.30
C LEU A 85 6.55 -16.24 6.60
N TYR A 86 5.38 -15.87 7.10
CA TYR A 86 5.28 -15.12 8.36
C TYR A 86 5.54 -15.96 9.62
N ASP A 87 5.32 -17.27 9.58
CA ASP A 87 5.47 -18.15 10.75
C ASP A 87 6.92 -18.69 10.92
N ASN A 88 7.75 -18.74 9.86
CA ASN A 88 9.03 -19.47 9.87
C ASN A 88 10.27 -18.64 9.48
N LEU A 89 10.18 -17.32 9.35
CA LEU A 89 11.33 -16.49 8.97
C LEU A 89 12.04 -15.89 10.19
N THR A 90 13.19 -16.46 10.53
CA THR A 90 14.21 -15.80 11.37
C THR A 90 15.38 -15.38 10.49
N THR A 91 15.77 -14.11 10.56
CA THR A 91 16.99 -13.62 9.92
C THR A 91 18.10 -13.54 10.96
N GLN A 92 19.19 -14.28 10.76
CA GLN A 92 20.45 -14.02 11.47
C GLN A 92 21.13 -12.82 10.83
N ILE A 93 21.54 -11.87 11.66
CA ILE A 93 22.33 -10.71 11.27
C ILE A 93 23.72 -10.95 11.88
N ASP A 94 24.72 -11.17 11.02
CA ASP A 94 26.14 -11.21 11.41
C ASP A 94 26.68 -9.80 11.69
#